data_AF-N4XAD9-F1
#
_entry.id   AF-N4XAD9-F1
#
_cell.length_a   1.000
_cell.length_b   1.000
_cell.length_c   1.000
_cell.angle_alpha   90.00
_cell.angle_beta   90.00
_cell.angle_gamma   90.00
#
_symmetry.space_group_name_H-M   'P 1'
#
loop_
_entity.id
_entity.type
_entity.pdbx_description
1 polymer ?
#
loop_
_entity_poly.entity_id
_entity_poly.type
_entity_poly.pdbx_seq_one_letter_code
_entity_poly.pdbx_strand_id
1 'polypeptide(L)'
;MAQLTDLPSEVLELIYRALGSIDDVHHLIRTCRTTARVTCQRNVYLDIMRSVIHHSPQHRPDWSDMEICDVLARYQGLRVLEDIWLSRQLEEQDYLSAGDASDHQEFSDRFITLVTRADEFAEGQIQRRHPKDKHTHSYKNMHPDQRARFYAAVVRIWFMNEVRWMLTNFDCTKLLLGPCQRMIKLYVQDGFLTERLDECAIFAFMYHHLLPRNIKFLADRDSSKLPFTFESDFRKDNVQCCRLLQACLTAAQAHFQPPDLIDLVIRSSLSRRPPYPEMTMPELSEAWRHPQSTDSPPNMDLFHKDMAPMALRVCIRHLQRIGRSSIHEDVNHLGRVQNMAQFWYNPLVPRLLDIPDWAMTYLVHGVICEFEKDKSCQEGLVDMKSVFEKKWKEVQWEVWWWANNDDKARMKMERWRQARAVARTLFGGVLQPSKRQ
;
A
#
# COMPACT_ATOMS: atom_id res chain seq x y z
N MET A 1 -40.55 -4.88 38.75
CA MET A 1 -39.94 -5.06 37.41
C MET A 1 -39.56 -6.52 37.29
N ALA A 2 -39.91 -7.20 36.20
CA ALA A 2 -39.51 -8.59 36.01
C ALA A 2 -37.98 -8.65 35.80
N GLN A 3 -37.29 -9.54 36.51
CA GLN A 3 -35.87 -9.77 36.29
C GLN A 3 -35.69 -10.86 35.23
N LEU A 4 -34.65 -10.74 34.40
CA LEU A 4 -34.32 -11.74 33.38
C LEU A 4 -34.14 -13.14 34.00
N THR A 5 -33.67 -13.20 35.25
CA THR A 5 -33.47 -14.44 36.03
C THR A 5 -34.76 -15.12 36.46
N ASP A 6 -35.90 -14.41 36.41
CA ASP A 6 -37.21 -14.94 36.81
C ASP A 6 -37.96 -15.57 35.63
N LEU A 7 -37.38 -15.50 34.42
CA LEU A 7 -37.99 -16.06 33.22
C LEU A 7 -37.86 -17.59 33.18
N PRO A 8 -38.89 -18.30 32.69
CA PRO A 8 -38.79 -19.73 32.39
C PRO A 8 -37.66 -20.04 31.41
N SER A 9 -37.10 -21.25 31.47
CA SER A 9 -35.94 -21.64 30.66
C SER A 9 -36.25 -21.60 29.15
N GLU A 10 -37.50 -21.89 28.79
CA GLU A 10 -38.02 -21.87 27.44
C GLU A 10 -38.01 -20.45 26.86
N VAL A 11 -38.34 -19.45 27.68
CA VAL A 11 -38.32 -18.03 27.27
C VAL A 11 -36.88 -17.54 27.14
N LEU A 12 -36.00 -17.93 28.06
CA LEU A 12 -34.57 -17.62 27.96
C LEU A 12 -33.93 -18.25 26.71
N GLU A 13 -34.34 -19.47 26.35
CA GLU A 13 -33.90 -20.11 25.11
C GLU A 13 -34.33 -19.34 23.86
N LEU A 14 -35.57 -18.84 23.81
CA LEU A 14 -36.04 -17.98 22.72
C LEU A 14 -35.23 -16.67 22.62
N ILE A 15 -34.89 -16.06 23.76
CA ILE A 15 -34.03 -14.88 23.82
C ILE A 15 -32.65 -15.21 23.25
N TYR A 16 -32.04 -16.33 23.67
CA TYR A 16 -30.76 -16.80 23.14
C TYR A 16 -30.78 -17.02 21.62
N ARG A 17 -31.85 -17.62 21.09
CA ARG A 17 -32.02 -17.88 19.65
C ARG A 17 -32.18 -16.60 18.82
N ALA A 18 -32.62 -15.51 19.46
CA ALA A 18 -32.82 -14.20 18.84
C ALA A 18 -31.58 -13.28 18.93
N LEU A 19 -30.50 -13.72 19.58
CA LEU A 19 -29.26 -12.96 19.64
C LEU A 19 -28.58 -12.91 18.25
N GLY A 20 -27.95 -11.77 17.94
CA GLY A 20 -27.41 -11.49 16.61
C GLY A 20 -26.01 -12.06 16.36
N SER A 21 -25.31 -12.51 17.39
CA SER A 21 -23.95 -13.03 17.27
C SER A 21 -23.64 -14.14 18.29
N ILE A 22 -22.64 -14.97 17.96
CA ILE A 22 -22.10 -16.00 18.86
C ILE A 22 -21.49 -15.36 20.12
N ASP A 23 -20.88 -14.18 19.97
CA ASP A 23 -20.26 -13.45 21.08
C ASP A 23 -21.31 -12.97 22.11
N ASP A 24 -22.48 -12.52 21.65
CA ASP A 24 -23.59 -12.13 22.52
C ASP A 24 -24.11 -13.34 23.33
N VAL A 25 -24.19 -14.51 22.71
CA VAL A 25 -24.55 -15.77 23.39
C VAL A 25 -23.54 -16.06 24.49
N HIS A 26 -22.24 -16.02 24.19
CA HIS A 26 -21.18 -16.27 25.17
C HIS A 26 -21.13 -15.21 26.27
N HIS A 27 -21.41 -13.95 25.93
CA HIS A 27 -21.50 -12.87 26.91
C HIS A 27 -22.65 -13.13 27.88
N LEU A 28 -23.86 -13.44 27.38
CA LEU A 28 -25.03 -13.73 28.20
C LEU A 28 -24.90 -15.02 29.02
N ILE A 29 -24.15 -16.02 28.54
CA ILE A 29 -23.80 -17.21 29.34
C ILE A 29 -22.93 -16.80 30.54
N ARG A 30 -22.02 -15.83 30.39
CA ARG A 30 -21.09 -15.41 31.45
C ARG A 30 -21.72 -14.47 32.48
N THR A 31 -22.86 -13.83 32.18
CA THR A 31 -23.44 -12.82 33.07
C THR A 31 -24.02 -13.39 34.37
N CYS A 32 -24.68 -14.56 34.35
CA CYS A 32 -25.17 -15.18 35.59
C CYS A 32 -25.38 -16.70 35.47
N ARG A 33 -25.53 -17.38 36.63
CA ARG A 33 -25.71 -18.84 36.68
C ARG A 33 -27.01 -19.30 36.03
N THR A 34 -28.08 -18.51 36.12
CA THR A 34 -29.40 -18.86 35.57
C THR A 34 -29.36 -18.93 34.04
N THR A 35 -28.75 -17.94 33.39
CA THR A 35 -28.59 -17.92 31.93
C THR A 35 -27.63 -19.00 31.45
N ALA A 36 -26.52 -19.23 32.18
CA ALA A 36 -25.61 -20.34 31.90
C ALA A 36 -26.31 -21.72 31.94
N ARG A 37 -27.22 -21.94 32.91
CA ARG A 37 -27.92 -23.21 33.10
C ARG A 37 -28.76 -23.63 31.90
N VAL A 38 -29.34 -22.67 31.16
CA VAL A 38 -30.10 -22.93 29.91
C VAL A 38 -29.20 -23.59 28.87
N THR A 39 -27.94 -23.19 28.81
CA THR A 39 -26.95 -23.68 27.85
C THR A 39 -26.14 -24.90 28.33
N CYS A 40 -26.33 -25.36 29.57
CA CYS A 40 -25.64 -26.54 30.08
C CYS A 40 -26.07 -27.83 29.37
N GLN A 41 -27.26 -27.86 28.79
CA GLN A 41 -27.69 -28.98 27.95
C GLN A 41 -27.08 -28.84 26.55
N ARG A 42 -26.22 -29.80 26.19
CA ARG A 42 -25.48 -29.78 24.91
C ARG A 42 -26.39 -29.60 23.70
N ASN A 43 -27.56 -30.24 23.67
CA ASN A 43 -28.49 -30.15 22.54
C ASN A 43 -29.08 -28.74 22.42
N VAL A 44 -29.51 -28.14 23.55
CA VAL A 44 -30.04 -26.77 23.60
C VAL A 44 -28.98 -25.76 23.18
N TYR A 45 -27.74 -25.90 23.67
CA TYR A 45 -26.63 -25.04 23.26
C TYR A 45 -26.34 -25.12 21.76
N LEU A 46 -26.30 -26.34 21.20
CA LEU A 46 -26.08 -26.53 19.76
C LEU A 46 -27.22 -25.94 18.94
N ASP A 47 -28.47 -26.06 19.38
CA ASP A 47 -29.63 -25.51 18.68
C ASP A 47 -29.68 -23.98 18.76
N ILE A 48 -29.30 -23.39 19.91
CA ILE A 48 -29.08 -21.95 20.05
C ILE A 48 -27.99 -21.50 19.07
N MET A 49 -26.82 -22.15 19.06
CA MET A 49 -25.72 -21.78 18.18
C MET A 49 -26.09 -21.91 16.70
N ARG A 50 -26.78 -22.97 16.30
CA ARG A 50 -27.29 -23.14 14.93
C ARG A 50 -28.29 -22.05 14.57
N SER A 51 -29.21 -21.71 15.48
CA SER A 51 -30.17 -20.63 15.27
C SER A 51 -29.46 -19.30 15.09
N VAL A 52 -28.50 -18.96 15.96
CA VAL A 52 -27.73 -17.72 15.87
C VAL A 52 -26.91 -17.69 14.59
N ILE A 53 -26.26 -18.79 14.19
CA ILE A 53 -25.58 -18.89 12.89
C ILE A 53 -26.59 -18.71 11.74
N HIS A 54 -27.78 -19.30 11.81
CA HIS A 54 -28.73 -19.18 10.70
C HIS A 54 -29.31 -17.76 10.54
N HIS A 55 -29.51 -17.05 11.66
CA HIS A 55 -30.13 -15.71 11.68
C HIS A 55 -29.12 -14.57 11.68
N SER A 56 -27.87 -14.83 12.06
CA SER A 56 -26.78 -13.87 12.09
C SER A 56 -26.49 -13.38 10.67
N PRO A 57 -26.49 -12.05 10.43
CA PRO A 57 -26.13 -11.48 9.13
C PRO A 57 -24.76 -11.95 8.62
N GLN A 58 -23.83 -12.25 9.53
CA GLN A 58 -22.49 -12.74 9.21
C GLN A 58 -22.47 -14.20 8.71
N HIS A 59 -23.57 -14.93 8.87
CA HIS A 59 -23.67 -16.36 8.60
C HIS A 59 -24.86 -16.73 7.70
N ARG A 60 -25.55 -15.74 7.13
CA ARG A 60 -26.63 -15.99 6.17
C ARG A 60 -26.09 -16.78 4.96
N PRO A 61 -26.70 -17.92 4.61
CA PRO A 61 -26.32 -18.72 3.45
C PRO A 61 -26.80 -18.12 2.12
N ASP A 62 -27.40 -16.93 2.13
CA ASP A 62 -27.90 -16.25 0.93
C ASP A 62 -26.79 -15.60 0.10
N TRP A 63 -25.52 -15.97 0.34
CA TRP A 63 -24.47 -15.60 -0.58
C TRP A 63 -24.75 -16.35 -1.88
N SER A 64 -25.05 -15.59 -2.93
CA SER A 64 -25.09 -16.15 -4.27
C SER A 64 -23.76 -16.84 -4.58
N ASP A 65 -23.76 -17.86 -5.44
CA ASP A 65 -22.54 -18.51 -5.90
C ASP A 65 -21.52 -17.49 -6.45
N MET A 66 -22.02 -16.39 -7.04
CA MET A 66 -21.22 -15.25 -7.49
C MET A 66 -20.53 -14.51 -6.34
N GLU A 67 -21.18 -14.27 -5.20
CA GLU A 67 -20.57 -13.63 -4.03
C GLU A 67 -19.55 -14.54 -3.35
N ILE A 68 -19.83 -15.86 -3.27
CA ILE A 68 -18.86 -16.85 -2.78
C ILE A 68 -17.64 -16.89 -3.71
N CYS A 69 -17.86 -16.92 -5.03
CA CYS A 69 -16.78 -16.89 -6.01
C CYS A 69 -15.98 -15.60 -5.96
N ASP A 70 -16.61 -14.44 -5.75
CA ASP A 70 -15.92 -13.16 -5.59
C ASP A 70 -15.04 -13.14 -4.32
N VAL A 71 -15.57 -13.60 -3.18
CA VAL A 71 -14.76 -13.70 -1.94
C VAL A 71 -13.61 -14.70 -2.10
N LEU A 72 -13.86 -15.85 -2.71
CA LEU A 72 -12.82 -16.83 -2.99
C LEU A 72 -11.77 -16.29 -3.96
N ALA A 73 -12.18 -15.58 -5.01
CA ALA A 73 -11.27 -14.97 -5.98
C ALA A 73 -10.41 -13.88 -5.33
N ARG A 74 -11.01 -13.03 -4.49
CA ARG A 74 -10.28 -12.02 -3.69
C ARG A 74 -9.30 -12.69 -2.73
N TYR A 75 -9.73 -13.72 -2.01
CA TYR A 75 -8.86 -14.47 -1.10
C TYR A 75 -7.70 -15.16 -1.82
N GLN A 76 -7.97 -15.76 -2.98
CA GLN A 76 -6.93 -16.35 -3.84
C GLN A 76 -5.93 -15.29 -4.31
N GLY A 77 -6.41 -14.10 -4.69
CA GLY A 77 -5.54 -12.97 -5.05
C GLY A 77 -4.65 -12.51 -3.90
N LEU A 78 -5.19 -12.40 -2.67
CA LEU A 78 -4.41 -12.06 -1.48
C LEU A 78 -3.31 -13.09 -1.20
N ARG A 79 -3.60 -14.38 -1.41
CA ARG A 79 -2.61 -15.45 -1.27
C ARG A 79 -1.49 -15.33 -2.31
N VAL A 80 -1.80 -14.93 -3.55
CA VAL A 80 -0.77 -14.67 -4.57
C VAL A 80 0.19 -13.57 -4.10
N LEU A 81 -0.31 -12.49 -3.51
CA LEU A 81 0.55 -11.43 -2.95
C LEU A 81 1.40 -11.92 -1.77
N GLU A 82 0.85 -12.73 -0.86
CA GLU A 82 1.59 -13.36 0.23
C GLU A 82 2.71 -14.25 -0.32
N ASP A 83 2.41 -15.10 -1.30
CA ASP A 83 3.37 -16.01 -1.93
C ASP A 83 4.50 -15.23 -2.62
N ILE A 84 4.18 -14.13 -3.31
CA ILE A 84 5.20 -13.26 -3.93
C ILE A 84 6.04 -12.57 -2.86
N TRP A 85 5.43 -12.04 -1.79
CA TRP A 85 6.15 -11.40 -0.69
C TRP A 85 7.14 -12.35 -0.02
N LEU A 86 6.73 -13.60 0.20
CA LEU A 86 7.54 -14.65 0.80
C LEU A 86 8.52 -15.30 -0.19
N SER A 87 8.36 -15.09 -1.50
CA SER A 87 9.21 -15.74 -2.51
C SER A 87 10.69 -15.41 -2.32
N ARG A 88 11.01 -14.16 -1.97
CA ARG A 88 12.37 -13.71 -1.64
C ARG A 88 12.40 -12.56 -0.63
N GLN A 89 13.53 -12.40 0.07
CA GLN A 89 13.85 -11.20 0.84
C GLN A 89 14.07 -10.04 -0.14
N LEU A 90 13.38 -8.93 0.08
CA LEU A 90 13.53 -7.72 -0.72
C LEU A 90 14.52 -6.76 -0.06
N GLU A 91 15.44 -6.22 -0.85
CA GLU A 91 16.46 -5.25 -0.45
C GLU A 91 16.12 -3.85 -0.94
N GLU A 92 16.88 -2.82 -0.53
CA GLU A 92 16.61 -1.43 -0.92
C GLU A 92 16.56 -1.23 -2.46
N GLN A 93 17.41 -1.95 -3.20
CA GLN A 93 17.48 -1.90 -4.66
C GLN A 93 16.27 -2.57 -5.34
N ASP A 94 15.46 -3.30 -4.57
CA ASP A 94 14.23 -3.91 -5.06
C ASP A 94 13.03 -2.95 -4.98
N TYR A 95 13.26 -1.68 -4.63
CA TYR A 95 12.23 -0.64 -4.57
C TYR A 95 12.59 0.58 -5.43
N LEU A 96 11.60 1.11 -6.14
CA LEU A 96 11.64 2.35 -6.89
C LEU A 96 10.35 3.14 -6.68
N SER A 97 10.44 4.28 -5.99
CA SER A 97 9.37 5.28 -5.97
C SER A 97 9.57 6.32 -7.08
N ALA A 98 8.51 7.01 -7.49
CA ALA A 98 8.61 8.09 -8.48
C ALA A 98 9.48 9.27 -8.01
N GLY A 99 9.57 9.50 -6.70
CA GLY A 99 10.33 10.62 -6.10
C GLY A 99 11.72 10.27 -5.57
N ASP A 100 12.24 9.08 -5.91
CA ASP A 100 13.43 8.49 -5.27
C ASP A 100 14.78 9.09 -5.75
N ALA A 101 14.79 9.77 -6.89
CA ALA A 101 15.99 10.36 -7.49
C ALA A 101 15.66 11.73 -8.09
N SER A 102 16.61 12.67 -7.96
CA SER A 102 16.51 13.98 -8.62
C SER A 102 17.14 13.98 -10.01
N ASP A 103 18.07 13.07 -10.24
CA ASP A 103 18.77 12.90 -11.51
C ASP A 103 18.17 11.75 -12.33
N HIS A 104 18.05 11.98 -13.63
CA HIS A 104 17.45 11.04 -14.57
C HIS A 104 18.31 9.80 -14.82
N GLN A 105 19.64 9.90 -14.75
CA GLN A 105 20.52 8.75 -14.88
C GLN A 105 20.41 7.86 -13.65
N GLU A 106 20.45 8.44 -12.46
CA GLU A 106 20.24 7.69 -11.21
C GLU A 106 18.88 6.97 -11.21
N PHE A 107 17.81 7.64 -11.63
CA PHE A 107 16.48 7.03 -11.71
C PHE A 107 16.42 5.87 -12.70
N SER A 108 17.00 6.04 -13.89
CA SER A 108 17.09 5.03 -14.93
C SER A 108 17.89 3.81 -14.46
N ASP A 109 19.06 4.04 -13.85
CA ASP A 109 19.94 3.00 -13.31
C ASP A 109 19.23 2.20 -12.21
N ARG A 110 18.45 2.86 -11.33
CA ARG A 110 17.64 2.18 -10.31
C ARG A 110 16.52 1.35 -10.92
N PHE A 111 15.84 1.85 -11.95
CA PHE A 111 14.82 1.08 -12.67
C PHE A 111 15.41 -0.16 -13.37
N ILE A 112 16.54 0.01 -14.07
CA ILE A 112 17.27 -1.10 -14.71
C ILE A 112 17.70 -2.12 -13.66
N THR A 113 18.30 -1.67 -12.55
CA THR A 113 18.72 -2.53 -11.45
C THR A 113 17.55 -3.35 -10.88
N LEU A 114 16.40 -2.71 -10.63
CA LEU A 114 15.20 -3.38 -10.14
C LEU A 114 14.76 -4.51 -11.08
N VAL A 115 14.71 -4.24 -12.39
CA VAL A 115 14.24 -5.22 -13.38
C VAL A 115 15.26 -6.33 -13.58
N THR A 116 16.54 -6.00 -13.70
CA THR A 116 17.62 -6.99 -13.82
C THR A 116 17.62 -7.95 -12.64
N ARG A 117 17.52 -7.44 -11.40
CA ARG A 117 17.44 -8.30 -10.20
C ARG A 117 16.23 -9.20 -10.19
N ALA A 118 15.10 -8.75 -10.73
CA ALA A 118 13.93 -9.60 -10.86
C ALA A 118 14.15 -10.77 -11.84
N ASP A 119 14.92 -10.54 -12.90
CA ASP A 119 15.29 -11.55 -13.89
C ASP A 119 16.35 -12.50 -13.33
N GLU A 120 17.41 -11.98 -12.69
CA GLU A 120 18.43 -12.75 -11.97
C GLU A 120 17.81 -13.66 -10.90
N PHE A 121 16.79 -13.19 -10.18
CA PHE A 121 16.05 -14.04 -9.24
C PHE A 121 15.26 -15.16 -9.94
N ALA A 122 14.60 -14.86 -11.06
CA ALA A 122 13.85 -15.85 -11.83
C ALA A 122 14.77 -16.94 -12.41
N GLU A 123 16.01 -16.57 -12.77
CA GLU A 123 17.06 -17.46 -13.24
C GLU A 123 17.79 -18.21 -12.10
N GLY A 124 17.47 -17.90 -10.84
CA GLY A 124 18.07 -18.53 -9.67
C GLY A 124 19.46 -18.01 -9.31
N GLN A 125 19.90 -16.89 -9.89
CA GLN A 125 21.16 -16.22 -9.57
C GLN A 125 21.11 -15.51 -8.20
N ILE A 126 19.94 -14.94 -7.86
CA ILE A 126 19.68 -14.36 -6.53
C ILE A 126 19.04 -15.43 -5.63
N GLN A 127 19.60 -15.60 -4.43
CA GLN A 127 19.03 -16.50 -3.43
C GLN A 127 17.73 -15.96 -2.85
N ARG A 128 16.81 -16.85 -2.46
CA ARG A 128 15.54 -16.44 -1.81
C ARG A 128 15.75 -15.67 -0.51
N ARG A 129 16.84 -15.93 0.24
CA ARG A 129 17.16 -15.26 1.50
C ARG A 129 18.62 -14.86 1.47
N HIS A 130 18.95 -13.76 2.12
CA HIS A 130 20.32 -13.29 2.14
C HIS A 130 21.18 -14.23 3.02
N PRO A 131 22.25 -14.86 2.51
CA PRO A 131 22.96 -15.91 3.23
C PRO A 131 23.67 -15.42 4.51
N LYS A 132 23.99 -14.12 4.60
CA LYS A 132 24.55 -13.52 5.82
C LYS A 132 23.49 -13.23 6.87
N ASP A 133 22.22 -13.20 6.48
CA ASP A 133 21.09 -12.90 7.34
C ASP A 133 20.47 -14.21 7.84
N LYS A 134 21.09 -14.81 8.86
CA LYS A 134 20.63 -16.09 9.40
C LYS A 134 19.21 -16.02 9.99
N HIS A 135 18.74 -14.86 10.44
CA HIS A 135 17.42 -14.78 11.08
C HIS A 135 16.28 -14.92 10.06
N THR A 136 16.44 -14.42 8.84
CA THR A 136 15.39 -14.51 7.80
C THR A 136 15.24 -15.89 7.16
N HIS A 137 16.17 -16.81 7.39
CA HIS A 137 16.12 -18.16 6.79
C HIS A 137 14.88 -18.96 7.24
N SER A 138 14.34 -18.64 8.42
CA SER A 138 13.14 -19.28 8.96
C SER A 138 11.83 -18.66 8.44
N TYR A 139 11.89 -17.48 7.81
CA TYR A 139 10.73 -16.69 7.40
C TYR A 139 10.14 -17.20 6.09
N LYS A 140 9.71 -18.46 6.04
CA LYS A 140 9.19 -19.10 4.83
C LYS A 140 7.67 -19.01 4.71
N ASN A 141 6.97 -18.87 5.85
CA ASN A 141 5.53 -18.83 5.94
C ASN A 141 5.11 -17.79 6.99
N MET A 142 3.91 -17.22 6.84
CA MET A 142 3.26 -16.43 7.89
C MET A 142 2.41 -17.33 8.79
N HIS A 143 2.49 -17.13 10.11
CA HIS A 143 1.51 -17.72 11.03
C HIS A 143 0.14 -17.01 10.90
N PRO A 144 -0.95 -17.57 11.46
CA PRO A 144 -2.30 -17.03 11.27
C PRO A 144 -2.43 -15.52 11.55
N ASP A 145 -1.91 -15.03 12.68
CA ASP A 145 -2.02 -13.59 13.00
C ASP A 145 -1.19 -12.70 12.05
N GLN A 146 0.01 -13.14 11.64
CA GLN A 146 0.79 -12.43 10.63
C GLN A 146 0.06 -12.35 9.30
N ARG A 147 -0.58 -13.46 8.87
CA ARG A 147 -1.38 -13.50 7.64
C ARG A 147 -2.59 -12.57 7.76
N ALA A 148 -3.29 -12.59 8.89
CA ALA A 148 -4.43 -11.72 9.14
C ALA A 148 -4.03 -10.24 9.04
N ARG A 149 -2.89 -9.86 9.63
CA ARG A 149 -2.32 -8.52 9.52
C ARG A 149 -1.91 -8.16 8.09
N PHE A 150 -1.25 -9.07 7.38
CA PHE A 150 -0.87 -8.88 5.98
C PHE A 150 -2.10 -8.61 5.11
N TYR A 151 -3.15 -9.43 5.23
CA TYR A 151 -4.40 -9.23 4.48
C TYR A 151 -5.14 -7.96 4.89
N ALA A 152 -5.19 -7.64 6.19
CA ALA A 152 -5.78 -6.40 6.66
C ALA A 152 -5.08 -5.17 6.06
N ALA A 153 -3.73 -5.16 6.05
CA ALA A 153 -2.96 -4.08 5.46
C ALA A 153 -3.17 -3.97 3.94
N VAL A 154 -3.24 -5.08 3.19
CA VAL A 154 -3.58 -5.06 1.75
C VAL A 154 -4.96 -4.47 1.53
N VAL A 155 -5.97 -4.89 2.29
CA VAL A 155 -7.35 -4.39 2.16
C VAL A 155 -7.44 -2.90 2.52
N ARG A 156 -6.72 -2.44 3.54
CA ARG A 156 -6.68 -1.02 3.90
C ARG A 156 -6.05 -0.17 2.80
N ILE A 157 -4.93 -0.61 2.23
CA ILE A 157 -4.30 0.08 1.10
C ILE A 157 -5.22 0.06 -0.14
N TRP A 158 -5.92 -1.06 -0.38
CA TRP A 158 -6.94 -1.12 -1.42
C TRP A 158 -8.03 -0.06 -1.19
N PHE A 159 -8.66 -0.04 -0.02
CA PHE A 159 -9.72 0.91 0.30
C PHE A 159 -9.26 2.38 0.15
N MET A 160 -8.04 2.69 0.61
CA MET A 160 -7.45 4.02 0.42
C MET A 160 -7.30 4.38 -1.06
N ASN A 161 -6.89 3.43 -1.89
CA ASN A 161 -6.75 3.63 -3.33
C ASN A 161 -8.10 3.70 -4.06
N GLU A 162 -9.13 2.99 -3.63
CA GLU A 162 -10.50 3.14 -4.15
C GLU A 162 -11.00 4.56 -3.91
N VAL A 163 -10.80 5.07 -2.70
CA VAL A 163 -11.21 6.44 -2.40
C VAL A 163 -10.39 7.42 -3.22
N ARG A 164 -9.06 7.29 -3.25
CA ARG A 164 -8.21 8.16 -4.08
C ARG A 164 -8.63 8.10 -5.55
N TRP A 165 -8.95 6.92 -6.08
CA TRP A 165 -9.44 6.74 -7.44
C TRP A 165 -10.76 7.48 -7.66
N MET A 166 -11.74 7.32 -6.78
CA MET A 166 -13.03 8.03 -6.87
C MET A 166 -12.81 9.55 -6.87
N LEU A 167 -12.01 10.05 -5.94
CA LEU A 167 -11.70 11.48 -5.82
C LEU A 167 -10.93 12.02 -7.02
N THR A 168 -10.13 11.17 -7.66
CA THR A 168 -9.39 11.54 -8.88
C THR A 168 -10.30 11.58 -10.09
N ASN A 169 -11.39 10.80 -10.15
CA ASN A 169 -12.16 10.63 -11.39
C ASN A 169 -13.49 11.41 -11.43
N PHE A 170 -14.13 11.66 -10.29
CA PHE A 170 -15.45 12.28 -10.25
C PHE A 170 -15.38 13.73 -9.78
N ASP A 171 -15.64 14.72 -10.66
CA ASP A 171 -15.56 16.14 -10.30
C ASP A 171 -16.66 16.60 -9.33
N CYS A 172 -17.80 15.90 -9.30
CA CYS A 172 -18.87 16.11 -8.32
C CYS A 172 -18.43 15.78 -6.88
N THR A 173 -17.26 15.16 -6.70
CA THR A 173 -16.78 14.79 -5.37
C THR A 173 -16.29 15.98 -4.55
N LYS A 174 -16.12 17.21 -5.04
CA LYS A 174 -15.70 18.31 -4.14
C LYS A 174 -16.61 18.48 -2.91
N LEU A 175 -17.92 18.22 -3.05
CA LEU A 175 -18.87 18.25 -1.94
C LEU A 175 -18.83 16.97 -1.07
N LEU A 176 -18.49 15.82 -1.67
CA LEU A 176 -18.39 14.52 -0.98
C LEU A 176 -16.98 14.24 -0.40
N LEU A 177 -15.97 14.95 -0.89
CA LEU A 177 -14.55 14.77 -0.59
C LEU A 177 -14.28 15.05 0.88
N GLY A 178 -14.78 16.19 1.39
CA GLY A 178 -14.64 16.54 2.80
C GLY A 178 -15.26 15.48 3.73
N PRO A 179 -16.54 15.10 3.55
CA PRO A 179 -17.16 14.01 4.30
C PRO A 179 -16.41 12.66 4.19
N CYS A 180 -16.02 12.23 3.00
CA CYS A 180 -15.29 10.97 2.80
C CYS A 180 -13.90 11.01 3.45
N GLN A 181 -13.15 12.11 3.32
CA GLN A 181 -11.86 12.30 3.99
C GLN A 181 -12.03 12.28 5.51
N ARG A 182 -13.08 12.92 6.06
CA ARG A 182 -13.38 12.86 7.50
C ARG A 182 -13.74 11.44 7.94
N MET A 183 -14.58 10.74 7.20
CA MET A 183 -14.93 9.34 7.48
C MET A 183 -13.69 8.45 7.47
N ILE A 184 -12.85 8.55 6.43
CA ILE A 184 -11.58 7.82 6.36
C ILE A 184 -10.72 8.18 7.56
N LYS A 185 -10.53 9.47 7.85
CA LYS A 185 -9.75 9.89 9.02
C LYS A 185 -10.32 9.27 10.30
N LEU A 186 -11.63 9.25 10.51
CA LEU A 186 -12.25 8.62 11.68
C LEU A 186 -11.99 7.11 11.73
N TYR A 187 -12.19 6.39 10.63
CA TYR A 187 -11.93 4.94 10.56
C TYR A 187 -10.45 4.59 10.69
N VAL A 188 -9.58 5.51 10.28
CA VAL A 188 -8.14 5.31 10.20
C VAL A 188 -7.45 5.84 11.47
N GLN A 189 -8.03 6.75 12.25
CA GLN A 189 -7.37 7.45 13.37
C GLN A 189 -7.05 6.57 14.58
N ASP A 190 -7.77 5.46 14.79
CA ASP A 190 -7.58 4.55 15.92
C ASP A 190 -6.63 3.38 15.61
N GLY A 191 -5.69 3.59 14.68
CA GLY A 191 -4.73 2.57 14.28
C GLY A 191 -3.61 2.37 15.29
N PHE A 192 -3.26 1.11 15.53
CA PHE A 192 -2.06 0.74 16.28
C PHE A 192 -0.78 1.04 15.47
N LEU A 193 0.36 1.21 16.14
CA LEU A 193 1.63 1.49 15.45
C LEU A 193 1.99 0.36 14.47
N THR A 194 1.76 -0.89 14.87
CA THR A 194 2.00 -2.06 14.01
C THR A 194 1.20 -2.00 12.72
N GLU A 195 -0.07 -1.64 12.79
CA GLU A 195 -0.91 -1.52 11.59
C GLU A 195 -0.37 -0.45 10.62
N ARG A 196 0.14 0.67 11.13
CA ARG A 196 0.76 1.71 10.29
C ARG A 196 2.03 1.26 9.61
N LEU A 197 2.85 0.48 10.30
CA LEU A 197 4.07 -0.10 9.74
C LEU A 197 3.71 -1.13 8.66
N ASP A 198 2.68 -1.93 8.91
CA ASP A 198 2.18 -2.93 7.96
C ASP A 198 1.64 -2.25 6.69
N GLU A 199 0.85 -1.17 6.83
CA GLU A 199 0.36 -0.35 5.72
C GLU A 199 1.53 0.24 4.88
N CYS A 200 2.56 0.80 5.54
CA CYS A 200 3.77 1.28 4.86
C CYS A 200 4.47 0.18 4.06
N ALA A 201 4.63 -1.01 4.66
CA ALA A 201 5.36 -2.12 4.05
C ALA A 201 4.60 -2.67 2.82
N ILE A 202 3.28 -2.84 2.96
CA ILE A 202 2.42 -3.29 1.87
C ILE A 202 2.32 -2.27 0.74
N PHE A 203 2.25 -0.97 1.05
CA PHE A 203 2.27 0.06 0.02
C PHE A 203 3.59 0.03 -0.76
N ALA A 204 4.74 0.01 -0.07
CA ALA A 204 6.04 -0.09 -0.72
C ALA A 204 6.17 -1.37 -1.54
N PHE A 205 5.67 -2.50 -1.03
CA PHE A 205 5.63 -3.75 -1.78
C PHE A 205 4.87 -3.64 -3.09
N MET A 206 3.62 -3.18 -3.04
CA MET A 206 2.74 -3.17 -4.19
C MET A 206 3.17 -2.11 -5.20
N TYR A 207 3.49 -0.91 -4.73
CA TYR A 207 3.66 0.25 -5.60
C TYR A 207 5.10 0.66 -5.85
N HIS A 208 6.06 0.27 -5.00
CA HIS A 208 7.48 0.53 -5.24
C HIS A 208 8.25 -0.72 -5.67
N HIS A 209 7.72 -1.91 -5.44
CA HIS A 209 8.34 -3.16 -5.91
C HIS A 209 7.55 -3.78 -7.09
N LEU A 210 6.31 -4.24 -6.87
CA LEU A 210 5.56 -4.98 -7.87
C LEU A 210 5.19 -4.14 -9.10
N LEU A 211 4.67 -2.93 -8.89
CA LEU A 211 4.27 -2.04 -9.97
C LEU A 211 5.44 -1.71 -10.91
N PRO A 212 6.55 -1.07 -10.48
CA PRO A 212 7.64 -0.70 -11.38
C PRO A 212 8.31 -1.90 -12.02
N ARG A 213 8.42 -3.03 -11.31
CA ARG A 213 8.97 -4.28 -11.88
C ARG A 213 8.16 -4.77 -13.08
N ASN A 214 6.84 -4.64 -13.04
CA ASN A 214 5.93 -5.19 -14.06
C ASN A 214 5.32 -4.10 -14.97
N ILE A 215 5.72 -2.84 -14.82
CA ILE A 215 5.17 -1.72 -15.60
C ILE A 215 5.55 -1.78 -17.08
N LYS A 216 6.57 -2.58 -17.46
CA LYS A 216 6.99 -2.78 -18.86
C LYS A 216 5.86 -3.27 -19.77
N PHE A 217 4.84 -3.96 -19.25
CA PHE A 217 3.64 -4.33 -20.01
C PHE A 217 2.78 -3.15 -20.45
N LEU A 218 3.03 -1.97 -19.88
CA LEU A 218 2.42 -0.71 -20.24
C LEU A 218 3.34 0.18 -21.07
N ALA A 219 4.58 -0.23 -21.29
CA ALA A 219 5.51 0.51 -22.15
C ALA A 219 5.05 0.44 -23.60
N ASP A 220 5.51 1.41 -24.40
CA ASP A 220 5.37 1.47 -25.86
C ASP A 220 3.91 1.41 -26.35
N ARG A 221 2.95 1.74 -25.47
CA ARG A 221 1.53 1.85 -25.81
C ARG A 221 1.24 3.18 -26.50
N ASP A 222 0.13 3.19 -27.24
CA ASP A 222 -0.39 4.36 -27.91
C ASP A 222 -0.52 5.58 -26.97
N SER A 223 -0.15 6.77 -27.47
CA SER A 223 -0.18 8.05 -26.74
C SER A 223 -1.56 8.44 -26.19
N SER A 224 -2.65 7.90 -26.73
CA SER A 224 -4.01 8.04 -26.16
C SER A 224 -4.12 7.46 -24.75
N LYS A 225 -3.20 6.56 -24.36
CA LYS A 225 -3.15 5.89 -23.05
C LYS A 225 -2.34 6.64 -21.99
N LEU A 226 -1.83 7.84 -22.29
CA LEU A 226 -1.19 8.69 -21.28
C LEU A 226 -2.15 8.92 -20.08
N PRO A 227 -1.63 8.98 -18.84
CA PRO A 227 -0.22 8.92 -18.45
C PRO A 227 0.34 7.49 -18.26
N PHE A 228 -0.36 6.44 -18.68
CA PHE A 228 0.03 5.04 -18.46
C PHE A 228 0.90 4.44 -19.57
N THR A 229 1.59 5.27 -20.35
CA THR A 229 2.54 4.82 -21.38
C THR A 229 3.85 5.59 -21.28
N PHE A 230 4.94 4.91 -21.59
CA PHE A 230 6.30 5.43 -21.64
C PHE A 230 7.11 4.54 -22.60
N GLU A 231 8.24 5.04 -23.12
CA GLU A 231 9.09 4.22 -23.98
C GLU A 231 9.98 3.28 -23.16
N SER A 232 10.07 2.02 -23.57
CA SER A 232 10.96 1.05 -22.93
C SER A 232 12.44 1.27 -23.29
N ASP A 233 12.74 1.94 -24.41
CA ASP A 233 14.11 2.24 -24.87
C ASP A 233 14.63 3.58 -24.33
N PHE A 234 15.33 3.51 -23.19
CA PHE A 234 15.96 4.67 -22.54
C PHE A 234 17.17 5.25 -23.31
N ARG A 235 17.59 4.68 -24.45
CA ARG A 235 18.77 5.14 -25.21
C ARG A 235 18.51 6.40 -26.05
N LYS A 236 17.25 6.67 -26.44
CA LYS A 236 16.91 7.77 -27.38
C LYS A 236 16.90 9.14 -26.70
N ASP A 237 16.20 9.25 -25.56
CA ASP A 237 16.11 10.45 -24.73
C ASP A 237 15.81 10.02 -23.27
N ASN A 238 16.88 9.70 -22.54
CA ASN A 238 16.78 9.16 -21.19
C ASN A 238 15.99 10.08 -20.25
N VAL A 239 16.09 11.42 -20.42
CA VAL A 239 15.37 12.38 -19.57
C VAL A 239 13.87 12.29 -19.79
N GLN A 240 13.42 12.35 -21.05
CA GLN A 240 12.00 12.31 -21.36
C GLN A 240 11.39 10.94 -21.02
N CYS A 241 12.08 9.84 -21.28
CA CYS A 241 11.66 8.49 -20.86
C CYS A 241 11.46 8.43 -19.35
N CYS A 242 12.43 8.90 -18.56
CA CYS A 242 12.33 8.88 -17.10
C CYS A 242 11.17 9.73 -16.59
N ARG A 243 10.88 10.89 -17.19
CA ARG A 243 9.72 11.72 -16.81
C ARG A 243 8.40 11.03 -17.06
N LEU A 244 8.26 10.38 -18.23
CA LEU A 244 7.05 9.62 -18.57
C LEU A 244 6.90 8.41 -17.65
N LEU A 245 8.00 7.72 -17.33
CA LEU A 245 7.99 6.64 -16.35
C LEU A 245 7.58 7.14 -14.96
N GLN A 246 8.12 8.27 -14.47
CA GLN A 246 7.69 8.87 -13.19
C GLN A 246 6.19 9.18 -13.20
N ALA A 247 5.69 9.81 -14.27
CA ALA A 247 4.28 10.10 -14.42
C ALA A 247 3.41 8.83 -14.45
N CYS A 248 3.88 7.80 -15.15
CA CYS A 248 3.23 6.50 -15.23
C CYS A 248 3.15 5.83 -13.86
N LEU A 249 4.25 5.79 -13.10
CA LEU A 249 4.27 5.19 -11.77
C LEU A 249 3.34 5.93 -10.80
N THR A 250 3.40 7.26 -10.76
CA THR A 250 2.52 8.05 -9.88
C THR A 250 1.05 7.93 -10.27
N ALA A 251 0.75 7.90 -11.57
CA ALA A 251 -0.61 7.68 -12.03
C ALA A 251 -1.09 6.27 -11.71
N ALA A 252 -0.30 5.26 -12.02
CA ALA A 252 -0.66 3.87 -11.77
C ALA A 252 -0.87 3.60 -10.28
N GLN A 253 -0.14 4.26 -9.37
CA GLN A 253 -0.45 4.22 -7.94
C GLN A 253 -1.91 4.60 -7.65
N ALA A 254 -2.42 5.67 -8.26
CA ALA A 254 -3.76 6.19 -8.01
C ALA A 254 -4.88 5.43 -8.74
N HIS A 255 -4.52 4.68 -9.78
CA HIS A 255 -5.50 4.06 -10.68
C HIS A 255 -5.49 2.53 -10.64
N PHE A 256 -4.41 1.89 -10.22
CA PHE A 256 -4.32 0.44 -10.16
C PHE A 256 -4.60 0.01 -8.73
N GLN A 257 -5.65 -0.79 -8.60
CA GLN A 257 -6.00 -1.41 -7.34
C GLN A 257 -5.14 -2.67 -7.17
N PRO A 258 -5.03 -3.22 -5.95
CA PRO A 258 -4.29 -4.47 -5.73
C PRO A 258 -4.67 -5.62 -6.68
N PRO A 259 -5.96 -5.83 -7.05
CA PRO A 259 -6.32 -6.81 -8.08
C PRO A 259 -5.67 -6.56 -9.45
N ASP A 260 -5.55 -5.30 -9.90
CA ASP A 260 -4.88 -4.95 -11.15
C ASP A 260 -3.39 -5.28 -11.10
N LEU A 261 -2.75 -5.08 -9.94
CA LEU A 261 -1.33 -5.44 -9.74
C LEU A 261 -1.13 -6.95 -9.75
N ILE A 262 -2.05 -7.71 -9.16
CA ILE A 262 -2.01 -9.18 -9.20
C ILE A 262 -2.13 -9.66 -10.65
N ASP A 263 -3.11 -9.16 -11.41
CA ASP A 263 -3.27 -9.48 -12.82
C ASP A 263 -2.01 -9.10 -13.62
N LEU A 264 -1.46 -7.91 -13.41
CA LEU A 264 -0.21 -7.46 -14.04
C LEU A 264 0.96 -8.40 -13.75
N VAL A 265 1.13 -8.85 -12.50
CA VAL A 265 2.19 -9.79 -12.12
C VAL A 265 1.97 -11.17 -12.74
N ILE A 266 0.74 -11.68 -12.71
CA ILE A 266 0.41 -12.99 -13.30
C ILE A 266 0.68 -12.95 -14.81
N ARG A 267 0.17 -11.95 -15.52
CA ARG A 267 0.42 -11.76 -16.96
C ARG A 267 1.90 -11.65 -17.28
N SER A 268 2.63 -10.89 -16.47
CA SER A 268 4.09 -10.77 -16.56
C SER A 268 4.81 -12.10 -16.42
N SER A 269 4.36 -12.95 -15.51
CA SER A 269 4.95 -14.27 -15.30
C SER A 269 4.63 -15.26 -16.43
N LEU A 270 3.43 -15.15 -17.03
CA LEU A 270 2.96 -16.06 -18.08
C LEU A 270 3.54 -15.70 -19.46
N SER A 271 3.63 -14.41 -19.79
CA SER A 271 4.19 -13.93 -21.06
C SER A 271 5.68 -14.23 -21.24
N ARG A 272 6.41 -14.46 -20.13
CA ARG A 272 7.82 -14.87 -20.15
C ARG A 272 8.07 -16.28 -20.70
N ARG A 273 7.04 -17.09 -20.98
CA ARG A 273 7.20 -18.46 -21.47
C ARG A 273 6.80 -18.54 -22.96
N PRO A 274 7.73 -18.75 -23.91
CA PRO A 274 7.35 -19.11 -25.26
C PRO A 274 6.49 -20.39 -25.24
N PRO A 275 5.42 -20.52 -26.04
CA PRO A 275 5.01 -19.66 -27.15
C PRO A 275 3.89 -18.64 -26.80
N TYR A 276 3.71 -18.23 -25.54
CA TYR A 276 2.56 -17.38 -25.19
C TYR A 276 2.63 -16.01 -25.89
N PRO A 277 1.50 -15.50 -26.42
CA PRO A 277 1.44 -14.19 -27.04
C PRO A 277 1.70 -13.08 -26.00
N GLU A 278 2.13 -11.92 -26.49
CA GLU A 278 2.24 -10.72 -25.67
C GLU A 278 0.87 -10.40 -25.07
N MET A 279 0.75 -10.50 -23.74
CA MET A 279 -0.51 -10.27 -23.06
C MET A 279 -0.84 -8.79 -23.01
N THR A 280 -1.92 -8.39 -23.67
CA THR A 280 -2.55 -7.08 -23.49
C THR A 280 -3.32 -7.06 -22.17
N MET A 281 -3.74 -5.87 -21.76
CA MET A 281 -4.65 -5.75 -20.63
C MET A 281 -6.05 -6.29 -20.93
N PRO A 282 -6.79 -6.76 -19.91
CA PRO A 282 -8.21 -7.04 -20.08
C PRO A 282 -8.97 -5.77 -20.48
N GLU A 283 -9.90 -5.89 -21.45
CA GLU A 283 -10.72 -4.79 -21.94
C GLU A 283 -11.51 -4.10 -20.83
N LEU A 284 -11.98 -4.84 -19.82
CA LEU A 284 -12.68 -4.27 -18.68
C LEU A 284 -11.76 -3.36 -17.85
N SER A 285 -10.57 -3.84 -17.46
CA SER A 285 -9.58 -3.00 -16.76
C SER A 285 -9.19 -1.77 -17.58
N GLU A 286 -9.23 -1.87 -18.91
CA GLU A 286 -9.03 -0.72 -19.79
C GLU A 286 -10.23 0.24 -19.83
N ALA A 287 -11.45 -0.28 -19.87
CA ALA A 287 -12.69 0.52 -19.90
C ALA A 287 -12.95 1.29 -18.59
N TRP A 288 -12.59 0.71 -17.45
CA TRP A 288 -12.76 1.33 -16.13
C TRP A 288 -11.59 2.25 -15.74
N ARG A 289 -10.50 2.27 -16.52
CA ARG A 289 -9.41 3.24 -16.36
C ARG A 289 -9.84 4.59 -16.90
N HIS A 290 -10.49 5.36 -16.04
CA HIS A 290 -10.41 6.80 -16.12
C HIS A 290 -9.08 7.24 -15.50
N PRO A 291 -8.38 8.19 -16.13
CA PRO A 291 -8.93 9.50 -16.45
C PRO A 291 -9.66 9.54 -17.80
N GLN A 292 -10.56 10.51 -17.98
CA GLN A 292 -11.18 10.83 -19.27
C GLN A 292 -10.14 10.71 -20.39
N SER A 293 -10.57 10.16 -21.55
CA SER A 293 -9.78 10.15 -22.79
C SER A 293 -8.93 11.40 -22.83
N THR A 294 -7.61 11.23 -22.75
CA THR A 294 -6.77 12.38 -22.98
C THR A 294 -7.09 12.82 -24.40
N ASP A 295 -7.30 14.11 -24.65
CA ASP A 295 -7.45 14.63 -26.02
C ASP A 295 -6.14 14.48 -26.83
N SER A 296 -5.23 13.60 -26.38
CA SER A 296 -4.00 13.26 -27.07
C SER A 296 -4.35 12.40 -28.29
N PRO A 297 -3.93 12.81 -29.49
CA PRO A 297 -4.07 11.98 -30.68
C PRO A 297 -3.41 10.62 -30.46
N PRO A 298 -3.98 9.53 -31.00
CA PRO A 298 -3.30 8.24 -31.00
C PRO A 298 -2.03 8.28 -31.87
N ASN A 299 -1.09 7.37 -31.61
CA ASN A 299 0.19 7.21 -32.31
C ASN A 299 1.06 8.48 -32.40
N MET A 300 0.96 9.38 -31.41
CA MET A 300 1.83 10.53 -31.31
C MET A 300 3.23 10.10 -30.87
N ASP A 301 4.25 10.52 -31.62
CA ASP A 301 5.65 10.33 -31.22
C ASP A 301 5.94 11.16 -29.95
N LEU A 302 6.13 10.47 -28.83
CA LEU A 302 6.35 11.06 -27.51
C LEU A 302 7.71 11.78 -27.39
N PHE A 303 8.61 11.61 -28.37
CA PHE A 303 9.95 12.20 -28.43
C PHE A 303 10.10 13.26 -29.51
N HIS A 304 9.09 13.42 -30.37
CA HIS A 304 9.11 14.50 -31.33
C HIS A 304 9.15 15.83 -30.57
N LYS A 305 10.10 16.72 -30.93
CA LYS A 305 10.38 17.95 -30.17
C LYS A 305 9.15 18.82 -29.89
N ASP A 306 8.19 18.81 -30.82
CA ASP A 306 6.95 19.58 -30.69
C ASP A 306 5.86 18.85 -29.89
N MET A 307 5.89 17.51 -29.86
CA MET A 307 4.88 16.68 -29.21
C MET A 307 5.25 16.29 -27.77
N ALA A 308 6.53 16.11 -27.47
CA ALA A 308 7.02 15.77 -26.14
C ALA A 308 6.53 16.75 -25.04
N PRO A 309 6.53 18.09 -25.27
CA PRO A 309 5.94 19.04 -24.32
C PRO A 309 4.43 18.88 -24.17
N MET A 310 3.72 18.52 -25.24
CA MET A 310 2.27 18.28 -25.20
C MET A 310 1.94 17.03 -24.38
N ALA A 311 2.64 15.91 -24.64
CA ALA A 311 2.51 14.68 -23.86
C ALA A 311 2.77 14.95 -22.37
N LEU A 312 3.85 15.66 -22.05
CA LEU A 312 4.22 15.96 -20.68
C LEU A 312 3.18 16.86 -20.00
N ARG A 313 2.60 17.84 -20.71
CA ARG A 313 1.51 18.67 -20.18
C ARG A 313 0.28 17.84 -19.84
N VAL A 314 -0.08 16.88 -20.68
CA VAL A 314 -1.17 15.94 -20.39
C VAL A 314 -0.87 15.17 -19.12
N CYS A 315 0.31 14.54 -19.02
CA CYS A 315 0.75 13.86 -17.80
C CYS A 315 0.67 14.74 -16.56
N ILE A 316 1.22 15.97 -16.62
CA ILE A 316 1.20 16.90 -15.49
C ILE A 316 -0.24 17.25 -15.07
N ARG A 317 -1.18 17.45 -16.01
CA ARG A 317 -2.59 17.69 -15.66
C ARG A 317 -3.19 16.52 -14.86
N HIS A 318 -2.89 15.28 -15.25
CA HIS A 318 -3.32 14.10 -14.49
C HIS A 318 -2.68 14.05 -13.10
N LEU A 319 -1.38 14.27 -13.01
CA LEU A 319 -0.65 14.30 -11.73
C LEU A 319 -1.17 15.41 -10.81
N GLN A 320 -1.53 16.57 -11.34
CA GLN A 320 -2.17 17.64 -10.58
C GLN A 320 -3.55 17.22 -10.05
N ARG A 321 -4.33 16.48 -10.85
CA ARG A 321 -5.62 15.92 -10.41
C ARG A 321 -5.42 14.91 -9.28
N ILE A 322 -4.45 14.00 -9.42
CA ILE A 322 -4.08 13.01 -8.40
C ILE A 322 -3.57 13.67 -7.12
N GLY A 323 -2.73 14.71 -7.23
CA GLY A 323 -2.28 15.46 -6.07
C GLY A 323 -3.46 16.09 -5.33
N ARG A 324 -4.38 16.73 -6.05
CA ARG A 324 -5.59 17.35 -5.47
C ARG A 324 -6.54 16.35 -4.82
N SER A 325 -6.55 15.11 -5.27
CA SER A 325 -7.36 14.01 -4.71
C SER A 325 -6.63 13.23 -3.62
N SER A 326 -5.42 13.62 -3.24
CA SER A 326 -4.67 13.00 -2.16
C SER A 326 -5.39 13.15 -0.82
N ILE A 327 -5.30 12.10 0.00
CA ILE A 327 -5.84 12.09 1.37
C ILE A 327 -5.00 13.00 2.29
N HIS A 328 -3.77 13.32 1.89
CA HIS A 328 -2.87 14.16 2.65
C HIS A 328 -3.22 15.65 2.49
N GLU A 329 -3.75 16.26 3.54
CA GLU A 329 -3.93 17.71 3.66
C GLU A 329 -2.61 18.37 4.10
N ASP A 330 -1.55 18.35 3.28
CA ASP A 330 -0.36 19.17 3.55
C ASP A 330 -0.66 20.61 3.10
N VAL A 331 -0.48 21.61 3.97
CA VAL A 331 -0.57 23.03 3.61
C VAL A 331 0.44 23.37 2.52
N ASN A 332 1.58 22.67 2.46
CA ASN A 332 2.59 22.84 1.43
C ASN A 332 2.27 22.14 0.10
N HIS A 333 1.17 21.36 0.04
CA HIS A 333 0.77 20.64 -1.15
C HIS A 333 0.55 21.58 -2.34
N LEU A 334 -0.14 22.71 -2.10
CA LEU A 334 -0.40 23.72 -3.14
C LEU A 334 0.89 24.35 -3.68
N GLY A 335 1.88 24.59 -2.82
CA GLY A 335 3.19 25.12 -3.25
C GLY A 335 3.94 24.14 -4.15
N ARG A 336 3.91 22.83 -3.85
CA ARG A 336 4.57 21.81 -4.69
C ARG A 336 3.84 21.58 -6.01
N VAL A 337 2.51 21.61 -6.00
CA VAL A 337 1.70 21.56 -7.23
C VAL A 337 1.98 22.79 -8.11
N GLN A 338 2.19 23.97 -7.51
CA GLN A 338 2.62 25.17 -8.24
C GLN A 338 4.02 25.03 -8.83
N ASN A 339 4.96 24.35 -8.16
CA ASN A 339 6.27 24.05 -8.73
C ASN A 339 6.18 23.14 -9.96
N MET A 340 5.23 22.19 -10.00
CA MET A 340 4.98 21.40 -11.23
C MET A 340 4.51 22.28 -12.40
N ALA A 341 3.82 23.39 -12.14
CA ALA A 341 3.40 24.32 -13.19
C ALA A 341 4.58 25.10 -13.79
N GLN A 342 5.73 25.21 -13.11
CA GLN A 342 6.93 25.84 -13.68
C GLN A 342 7.49 25.05 -14.87
N PHE A 343 7.30 23.73 -14.91
CA PHE A 343 7.67 22.89 -16.05
C PHE A 343 6.88 23.22 -17.33
N TRP A 344 5.74 23.89 -17.23
CA TRP A 344 4.97 24.31 -18.42
C TRP A 344 5.70 25.37 -19.25
N TYR A 345 6.54 26.16 -18.60
CA TYR A 345 7.25 27.28 -19.23
C TYR A 345 8.64 26.88 -19.72
N ASN A 346 9.23 25.80 -19.22
CA ASN A 346 10.55 25.35 -19.66
C ASN A 346 10.70 23.81 -19.66
N PRO A 347 10.12 23.12 -20.67
CA PRO A 347 10.21 21.66 -20.79
C PRO A 347 11.64 21.16 -21.06
N LEU A 348 12.55 22.04 -21.48
CA LEU A 348 13.93 21.71 -21.88
C LEU A 348 14.91 21.60 -20.71
N VAL A 349 14.49 21.90 -19.47
CA VAL A 349 15.38 21.73 -18.31
C VAL A 349 15.69 20.23 -18.17
N PRO A 350 16.96 19.79 -18.08
CA PRO A 350 17.31 18.37 -17.96
C PRO A 350 17.11 17.87 -16.51
N ARG A 351 15.91 18.06 -15.97
CA ARG A 351 15.53 17.63 -14.62
C ARG A 351 14.32 16.72 -14.68
N LEU A 352 14.30 15.74 -13.80
CA LEU A 352 13.12 14.92 -13.53
C LEU A 352 11.97 15.76 -13.01
N LEU A 353 10.77 15.17 -13.04
CA LEU A 353 9.61 15.77 -12.40
C LEU A 353 9.80 15.68 -10.88
N ASP A 354 9.66 16.82 -10.19
CA ASP A 354 9.65 16.87 -8.72
C ASP A 354 8.29 16.38 -8.21
N ILE A 355 8.05 15.07 -8.32
CA ILE A 355 6.81 14.42 -7.90
C ILE A 355 7.04 13.76 -6.54
N PRO A 356 6.46 14.31 -5.46
CA PRO A 356 6.51 13.64 -4.17
C PRO A 356 5.61 12.41 -4.19
N ASP A 357 6.03 11.35 -3.50
CA ASP A 357 5.18 10.19 -3.23
C ASP A 357 4.21 10.52 -2.10
N TRP A 358 3.09 11.16 -2.44
CA TRP A 358 2.12 11.65 -1.45
C TRP A 358 1.53 10.53 -0.60
N ALA A 359 1.29 9.36 -1.20
CA ALA A 359 0.71 8.23 -0.51
C ALA A 359 1.69 7.63 0.50
N MET A 360 2.94 7.39 0.09
CA MET A 360 3.98 6.95 1.04
C MET A 360 4.22 8.00 2.12
N THR A 361 4.27 9.29 1.77
CA THR A 361 4.44 10.38 2.74
C THR A 361 3.33 10.37 3.79
N TYR A 362 2.08 10.17 3.38
CA TYR A 362 0.93 10.05 4.28
C TYR A 362 1.06 8.86 5.24
N LEU A 363 1.43 7.69 4.71
CA LEU A 363 1.59 6.48 5.52
C LEU A 363 2.73 6.62 6.53
N VAL A 364 3.87 7.15 6.10
CA VAL A 364 5.02 7.44 6.98
C VAL A 364 4.63 8.46 8.04
N HIS A 365 3.93 9.53 7.68
CA HIS A 365 3.43 10.50 8.65
C HIS A 365 2.52 9.83 9.70
N GLY A 366 1.63 8.92 9.28
CA GLY A 366 0.82 8.10 10.18
C GLY A 366 1.65 7.29 11.18
N VAL A 367 2.70 6.61 10.70
CA VAL A 367 3.65 5.88 11.58
C VAL A 367 4.30 6.81 12.60
N ILE A 368 4.80 7.97 12.15
CA ILE A 368 5.46 8.93 13.05
C ILE A 368 4.48 9.46 14.09
N CYS A 369 3.27 9.87 13.69
CA CYS A 369 2.25 10.33 14.63
C CYS A 369 1.91 9.26 15.68
N GLU A 370 1.65 8.01 15.27
CA GLU A 370 1.33 6.93 16.22
C GLU A 370 2.48 6.61 17.16
N PHE A 371 3.72 6.65 16.66
CA PHE A 371 4.90 6.49 17.49
C PHE A 371 5.03 7.63 18.51
N GLU A 372 4.75 8.87 18.10
CA GLU A 372 4.94 10.05 18.93
C GLU A 372 3.84 10.28 19.98
N LYS A 373 2.66 9.65 19.85
CA LYS A 373 1.58 9.72 20.86
C LYS A 373 2.07 9.38 22.28
N ASP A 374 2.97 8.41 22.39
CA ASP A 374 3.50 7.90 23.67
C ASP A 374 4.95 8.32 23.94
N LYS A 375 5.45 9.33 23.21
CA LYS A 375 6.86 9.71 23.26
C LYS A 375 7.24 10.22 24.64
N SER A 376 8.29 9.63 25.23
CA SER A 376 8.89 10.18 26.45
C SER A 376 9.50 11.56 26.16
N CYS A 377 9.31 12.52 27.07
CA CYS A 377 9.87 13.88 26.98
C CYS A 377 11.41 13.94 27.11
N GLN A 378 12.14 12.89 26.75
CA GLN A 378 13.60 12.86 26.84
C GLN A 378 14.23 13.84 25.85
N GLU A 379 14.87 14.86 26.40
CA GLU A 379 15.63 15.86 25.64
C GLU A 379 16.86 15.21 24.97
N GLY A 380 17.23 15.71 23.79
CA GLY A 380 18.45 15.29 23.07
C GLY A 380 18.30 14.10 22.12
N LEU A 381 17.12 13.48 22.03
CA LEU A 381 16.87 12.40 21.05
C LEU A 381 16.71 12.96 19.63
N VAL A 382 17.28 12.27 18.65
CA VAL A 382 17.17 12.64 17.22
C VAL A 382 15.70 12.58 16.78
N ASP A 383 15.32 13.47 15.86
CA ASP A 383 14.02 13.46 15.20
C ASP A 383 13.73 12.10 14.53
N MET A 384 12.56 11.53 14.83
CA MET A 384 12.21 10.18 14.39
C MET A 384 12.03 10.11 12.87
N LYS A 385 11.51 11.16 12.22
CA LYS A 385 11.30 11.19 10.77
C LYS A 385 12.62 10.97 10.02
N SER A 386 13.67 11.70 10.42
CA SER A 386 15.02 11.57 9.81
C SER A 386 15.70 10.21 10.02
N VAL A 387 15.30 9.48 11.06
CA VAL A 387 15.83 8.15 11.40
C VAL A 387 15.03 7.07 10.69
N PHE A 388 13.71 7.24 10.64
CA PHE A 388 12.77 6.31 10.02
C PHE A 388 13.10 6.13 8.54
N GLU A 389 13.22 7.20 7.76
CA GLU A 389 13.50 7.13 6.32
C GLU A 389 14.73 6.27 5.97
N LYS A 390 15.77 6.32 6.81
CA LYS A 390 16.98 5.52 6.63
C LYS A 390 16.81 4.08 7.11
N LYS A 391 16.30 3.88 8.33
CA LYS A 391 16.22 2.55 8.95
C LYS A 391 15.09 1.69 8.43
N TRP A 392 14.00 2.32 8.01
CA TRP A 392 12.84 1.63 7.45
C TRP A 392 13.20 0.81 6.21
N LYS A 393 13.96 1.40 5.28
CA LYS A 393 14.40 0.71 4.05
C LYS A 393 15.17 -0.58 4.32
N GLU A 394 15.93 -0.63 5.42
CA GLU A 394 16.71 -1.80 5.83
C GLU A 394 15.83 -2.95 6.38
N VAL A 395 14.64 -2.66 6.92
CA VAL A 395 13.85 -3.64 7.71
C VAL A 395 12.38 -3.79 7.30
N GLN A 396 11.91 -3.04 6.30
CA GLN A 396 10.49 -2.98 5.94
C GLN A 396 9.93 -4.35 5.51
N TRP A 397 10.73 -5.17 4.82
CA TRP A 397 10.33 -6.51 4.43
C TRP A 397 10.11 -7.42 5.65
N GLU A 398 10.82 -7.17 6.76
CA GLU A 398 10.77 -8.01 7.95
C GLU A 398 9.70 -7.59 8.98
N VAL A 399 8.86 -6.60 8.65
CA VAL A 399 7.95 -5.95 9.61
C VAL A 399 7.10 -6.95 10.40
N TRP A 400 6.60 -8.00 9.74
CA TRP A 400 5.75 -9.05 10.34
C TRP A 400 6.42 -9.83 11.46
N TRP A 401 7.76 -9.89 11.49
CA TRP A 401 8.50 -10.67 12.46
C TRP A 401 9.06 -9.81 13.60
N TRP A 402 9.58 -8.61 13.30
CA TRP A 402 10.11 -7.75 14.36
C TRP A 402 9.05 -6.87 15.02
N ALA A 403 8.02 -6.46 14.29
CA ALA A 403 6.90 -5.67 14.80
C ALA A 403 5.72 -6.59 15.14
N ASN A 404 5.96 -7.67 15.91
CA ASN A 404 4.89 -8.62 16.23
C ASN A 404 3.77 -8.00 17.09
N ASN A 405 4.11 -7.00 17.90
CA ASN A 405 3.15 -6.18 18.64
C ASN A 405 3.67 -4.75 18.76
N ASP A 406 2.81 -3.84 19.21
CA ASP A 406 3.11 -2.41 19.33
C ASP A 406 4.30 -2.12 20.23
N ASP A 407 4.41 -2.78 21.38
CA ASP A 407 5.54 -2.58 22.30
C ASP A 407 6.89 -2.92 21.65
N LYS A 408 6.96 -4.05 20.93
CA LYS A 408 8.17 -4.45 20.21
C LYS A 408 8.49 -3.48 19.08
N ALA A 409 7.48 -3.03 18.35
CA ALA A 409 7.64 -2.05 17.29
C ALA A 409 8.21 -0.73 17.84
N ARG A 410 7.60 -0.20 18.91
CA ARG A 410 8.05 1.02 19.61
C ARG A 410 9.46 0.87 20.14
N MET A 411 9.75 -0.22 20.84
CA MET A 411 11.10 -0.48 21.37
C MET A 411 12.17 -0.52 20.26
N LYS A 412 11.87 -1.12 19.10
CA LYS A 412 12.82 -1.15 17.98
C LYS A 412 13.04 0.25 17.40
N MET A 413 11.97 1.02 17.20
CA MET A 413 12.04 2.40 16.70
C MET A 413 12.79 3.32 17.67
N GLU A 414 12.60 3.18 18.99
CA GLU A 414 13.37 3.97 19.97
C GLU A 414 14.86 3.61 19.95
N ARG A 415 15.22 2.33 19.77
CA ARG A 415 16.62 1.94 19.59
C ARG A 415 17.25 2.60 18.36
N TRP A 416 16.49 2.81 17.28
CA TRP A 416 17.00 3.54 16.11
C TRP A 416 17.36 4.99 16.44
N ARG A 417 16.57 5.67 17.28
CA ARG A 417 16.85 7.04 17.74
C ARG A 417 18.11 7.09 18.62
N GLN A 418 18.23 6.14 19.55
CA GLN A 418 19.36 6.07 20.48
C GLN A 418 20.69 5.77 19.80
N ALA A 419 20.74 4.82 18.85
CA ALA A 419 21.98 4.44 18.17
C ALA A 419 22.65 5.64 17.47
N ARG A 420 21.86 6.59 16.96
CA ARG A 420 22.38 7.79 16.29
C ARG A 420 22.85 8.86 17.27
N ALA A 421 22.23 8.95 18.45
CA ALA A 421 22.69 9.83 19.53
C ALA A 421 24.07 9.38 20.03
N VAL A 422 24.25 8.08 20.26
CA VAL A 422 25.54 7.52 20.71
C VAL A 422 26.65 7.73 19.66
N ALA A 423 26.36 7.52 18.38
CA ALA A 423 27.32 7.78 17.30
C ALA A 423 27.74 9.27 17.26
N ARG A 424 26.83 10.21 17.52
CA ARG A 424 27.19 11.64 17.62
C ARG A 424 28.05 11.94 18.84
N THR A 425 27.77 11.35 20.00
CA THR A 425 28.56 11.59 21.21
C THR A 425 29.96 10.99 21.10
N LEU A 426 30.10 9.79 20.53
CA LEU A 426 31.40 9.11 20.41
C LEU A 426 32.29 9.69 19.30
N PHE A 427 31.72 10.15 18.19
CA PHE A 427 32.49 10.63 17.04
C PHE A 427 32.45 12.15 16.85
N GLY A 428 31.54 12.87 17.50
CA GLY A 428 31.39 14.32 17.38
C GLY A 428 32.27 15.16 18.31
N GLY A 429 33.06 14.52 19.19
CA GLY A 429 34.02 15.21 20.07
C GLY A 429 35.38 15.53 19.42
N VAL A 430 35.62 15.07 18.19
CA VAL A 430 36.91 15.23 17.50
C VAL A 430 36.64 15.91 16.16
N LEU A 431 37.16 17.13 15.99
CA LEU A 431 37.07 18.00 14.81
C LEU A 431 35.86 18.95 14.75
N GLN A 432 35.87 19.99 15.61
CA GLN A 432 35.60 21.31 15.06
C GLN A 432 36.80 21.71 14.19
N PRO A 433 36.66 21.90 12.87
CA PRO A 433 37.70 22.55 12.10
C PRO A 433 37.82 23.97 12.64
N SER A 434 38.95 24.26 13.28
CA SER A 434 39.38 25.62 13.60
C SER A 434 39.19 26.46 12.34
N LYS A 435 38.18 27.34 12.35
CA LYS A 435 38.12 28.46 11.42
C LYS A 435 39.33 29.32 11.72
N ARG A 436 40.45 29.05 11.06
CA ARG A 436 41.55 30.01 10.97
C ARG A 436 41.03 31.17 10.12
N GLN A 437 40.93 32.34 10.77
CA GLN A 437 40.84 33.64 10.13
C GLN A 437 42.12 33.94 9.35
#